data_AF-A0A0K3C7J8-F1
#
_entry.id   AF-A0A0K3C7J8-F1
#
_cell.length_a   1.000
_cell.length_b   1.000
_cell.length_c   1.000
_cell.angle_alpha   90.00
_cell.angle_beta   90.00
_cell.angle_gamma   90.00
#
_symmetry.space_group_name_H-M   'P 1'
#
loop_
_entity.id
_entity.type
_entity.pdbx_description
1 polymer ?
#
loop_
_entity_poly.entity_id
_entity_poly.type
_entity_poly.pdbx_seq_one_letter_code
_entity_poly.pdbx_strand_id
1 'polypeptide(L)'
;MYARADIVLAPTADEDLNDEQREELESSARHLYGLIHARYVITSRGLSKMIEKYKKGDFGRCPRVLCYGQSLLPLGLSDIAYQKAVKLYCPRCEDLYSPKSSRHGSIDGAYFGSTFAHMLFMVYPGMIPSKSVERIRPRIFGFQVHEHAKLLRWQEKIRDQCVRKDSKVVKGP
;
A
#
# COMPACT_ATOMS: atom_id res chain seq x y z
N MET A 1 2.19 31.85 7.05
CA MET A 1 1.95 30.66 6.21
C MET A 1 3.10 30.34 5.24
N TYR A 2 4.00 31.27 4.89
CA TYR A 2 5.15 31.01 4.00
C TYR A 2 6.41 30.46 4.70
N ALA A 3 6.55 30.65 6.02
CA ALA A 3 7.78 30.29 6.76
C ALA A 3 8.13 28.79 6.80
N ARG A 4 7.22 27.88 6.40
CA ARG A 4 7.48 26.42 6.41
C ARG A 4 8.05 25.87 5.10
N ALA A 5 8.01 26.64 4.01
CA ALA A 5 8.53 26.21 2.71
C ALA A 5 10.02 26.52 2.53
N ASP A 6 10.52 27.59 3.14
CA ASP A 6 11.91 28.06 3.01
C ASP A 6 12.94 27.05 3.59
N ILE A 7 12.48 26.18 4.48
CA ILE A 7 13.28 25.17 5.20
C ILE A 7 13.82 24.06 4.27
N VAL A 8 13.11 23.74 3.18
CA VAL A 8 13.56 22.70 2.22
C VAL A 8 14.59 23.25 1.24
N LEU A 9 14.67 24.57 1.08
CA LEU A 9 15.45 25.24 0.04
C LEU A 9 16.68 26.01 0.58
N ALA A 10 16.75 26.27 1.90
CA ALA A 10 17.84 27.05 2.51
C ALA A 10 18.49 26.30 3.70
N PRO A 11 19.76 25.86 3.59
CA PRO A 11 20.48 25.15 4.65
C PRO A 11 21.11 26.08 5.71
N THR A 12 20.83 27.38 5.68
CA THR A 12 21.61 28.41 6.39
C THR A 12 21.07 28.79 7.77
N ALA A 13 20.22 27.97 8.39
CA ALA A 13 19.61 28.24 9.70
C ALA A 13 19.98 27.21 10.79
N ASP A 14 21.03 26.41 10.56
CA ASP A 14 21.33 25.19 11.34
C ASP A 14 22.24 25.44 12.55
N GLU A 15 22.82 26.63 12.73
CA GLU A 15 23.87 26.85 13.74
C GLU A 15 23.37 27.13 15.18
N ASP A 16 22.09 27.49 15.39
CA ASP A 16 21.54 27.89 16.70
C ASP A 16 20.38 27.00 17.24
N LEU A 17 20.09 25.85 16.62
CA LEU A 17 18.98 24.98 17.02
C LEU A 17 19.40 23.97 18.10
N ASN A 18 18.54 23.78 19.11
CA ASN A 18 18.71 22.65 20.03
C ASN A 18 18.29 21.32 19.37
N ASP A 19 18.69 20.18 19.96
CA ASP A 19 18.45 18.86 19.37
C ASP A 19 16.95 18.55 19.17
N GLU A 20 16.09 18.99 20.09
CA GLU A 20 14.64 18.82 19.99
C GLU A 20 14.04 19.61 18.81
N GLN A 21 14.44 20.88 18.67
CA GLN A 21 14.03 21.75 17.56
C GLN A 21 14.51 21.20 16.22
N ARG A 22 15.70 20.59 16.19
CA ARG A 22 16.22 19.93 14.99
C ARG A 22 15.38 18.72 14.60
N GLU A 23 15.00 17.87 15.56
CA GLU A 23 14.14 16.72 15.28
C GLU A 23 12.74 17.13 14.78
N GLU A 24 12.14 18.16 15.40
CA GLU A 24 10.86 18.72 14.95
C GLU A 24 10.95 19.31 13.54
N LEU A 25 12.06 19.98 13.24
CA LEU A 25 12.35 20.55 11.92
C LEU A 25 12.46 19.46 10.86
N GLU A 26 13.27 18.43 11.12
CA GLU A 26 13.44 17.29 10.21
C GLU A 26 12.14 16.52 9.99
N SER A 27 11.35 16.33 11.06
CA SER A 27 10.03 15.70 10.99
C SER A 27 9.07 16.50 10.10
N SER A 28 9.03 17.82 10.29
CA SER A 28 8.23 18.74 9.48
C SER A 28 8.66 18.75 8.00
N ALA A 29 9.96 18.79 7.74
CA ALA A 29 10.52 18.77 6.39
C ALA A 29 10.21 17.46 5.67
N ARG A 30 10.34 16.32 6.35
CA ARG A 30 9.98 14.99 5.83
C ARG A 30 8.50 14.90 5.47
N HIS A 31 7.64 15.46 6.31
CA HIS A 31 6.20 15.51 6.07
C HIS A 31 5.86 16.38 4.85
N LEU A 32 6.41 17.59 4.78
CA LEU A 32 6.21 18.50 3.65
C LEU A 32 6.69 17.88 2.33
N TYR A 33 7.89 17.28 2.31
CA TYR A 33 8.41 16.58 1.14
C TYR A 33 7.46 15.46 0.71
N GLY A 34 6.92 14.69 1.65
CA GLY A 34 5.95 13.64 1.36
C GLY A 34 4.68 14.16 0.66
N LEU A 35 4.12 15.27 1.14
CA LEU A 35 2.95 15.88 0.52
C LEU A 35 3.23 16.45 -0.88
N ILE A 36 4.40 17.05 -1.07
CA ILE A 36 4.86 17.51 -2.40
C ILE A 36 5.08 16.30 -3.33
N HIS A 37 5.65 15.22 -2.81
CA HIS A 37 5.91 14.00 -3.55
C HIS A 37 4.60 13.40 -4.10
N ALA A 38 3.52 13.37 -3.32
CA ALA A 38 2.22 12.89 -3.75
C ALA A 38 1.70 13.63 -5.00
N ARG A 39 1.90 14.95 -5.05
CA ARG A 39 1.55 15.78 -6.21
C ARG A 39 2.54 15.60 -7.37
N TYR A 40 3.81 15.40 -7.08
CA TYR A 40 4.85 15.24 -8.09
C TYR A 40 4.70 13.94 -8.87
N VAL A 41 4.42 12.81 -8.21
CA VAL A 41 4.42 11.48 -8.84
C VAL A 41 3.35 11.29 -9.91
N ILE A 42 2.30 12.11 -9.91
CA ILE A 42 1.24 12.13 -10.93
C ILE A 42 1.55 13.06 -12.13
N THR A 43 2.62 13.86 -12.05
CA THR A 43 3.07 14.69 -13.19
C THR A 43 3.78 13.84 -14.25
N SER A 44 3.84 14.28 -15.50
CA SER A 44 4.56 13.57 -16.59
C SER A 44 6.02 13.25 -16.23
N ARG A 45 6.73 14.21 -15.59
CA ARG A 45 8.11 14.01 -15.14
C ARG A 45 8.20 13.02 -13.99
N GLY A 46 7.27 13.09 -13.03
CA GLY A 46 7.20 12.16 -11.91
C GLY A 46 6.90 10.73 -12.36
N LEU A 47 5.91 10.54 -13.23
CA LEU A 47 5.55 9.26 -13.81
C LEU A 47 6.72 8.61 -14.55
N SER A 48 7.45 9.39 -15.37
CA SER A 48 8.65 8.93 -16.08
C SER A 48 9.72 8.40 -15.12
N LYS A 49 9.96 9.09 -13.99
CA LYS A 49 10.91 8.60 -12.98
C LYS A 49 10.40 7.36 -12.25
N MET A 50 9.13 7.34 -11.89
CA MET A 50 8.56 6.22 -11.13
C MET A 50 8.48 4.94 -11.96
N ILE A 51 8.31 5.05 -13.29
CA ILE A 51 8.27 3.88 -14.16
C ILE A 51 9.64 3.24 -14.37
N GLU A 52 10.72 4.02 -14.35
CA GLU A 52 12.08 3.47 -14.33
C GLU A 52 12.32 2.64 -13.07
N LYS A 53 11.88 3.14 -11.90
CA LYS A 53 11.95 2.41 -10.62
C LYS A 53 11.07 1.16 -10.64
N TYR A 54 9.89 1.24 -11.26
CA TYR A 54 8.99 0.11 -11.44
C TYR A 54 9.63 -1.02 -12.26
N LYS A 55 10.27 -0.68 -13.39
CA LYS A 55 10.98 -1.63 -14.25
C LYS A 55 12.12 -2.33 -13.51
N LYS A 56 12.86 -1.59 -12.67
CA LYS A 56 13.93 -2.14 -11.82
C LYS A 56 13.41 -3.01 -10.67
N GLY A 57 12.14 -2.86 -10.30
CA GLY A 57 11.52 -3.58 -9.19
C GLY A 57 11.84 -2.99 -7.82
N ASP A 58 12.19 -1.70 -7.75
CA ASP A 58 12.63 -1.01 -6.53
C ASP A 58 11.57 -1.02 -5.42
N PHE A 59 10.29 -1.04 -5.80
CA PHE A 59 9.17 -1.06 -4.86
C PHE A 59 8.86 -2.47 -4.31
N GLY A 60 9.57 -3.48 -4.79
CA GLY A 60 9.37 -4.87 -4.42
C GLY A 60 8.49 -5.64 -5.40
N ARG A 61 8.22 -6.90 -5.02
CA ARG A 61 7.55 -7.90 -5.86
C ARG A 61 6.33 -8.49 -5.15
N CYS A 62 5.32 -8.84 -5.93
CA CYS A 62 4.07 -9.41 -5.45
C CYS A 62 4.33 -10.68 -4.60
N PRO A 63 3.77 -10.77 -3.39
CA PRO A 63 3.92 -11.95 -2.54
C PRO A 63 3.09 -13.14 -3.03
N ARG A 64 2.10 -12.93 -3.90
CA ARG A 64 1.30 -14.01 -4.48
C ARG A 64 2.15 -14.83 -5.43
N VAL A 65 2.28 -16.13 -5.16
CA VAL A 65 3.11 -17.07 -5.94
C VAL A 65 2.72 -17.06 -7.42
N LEU A 66 1.42 -17.09 -7.72
CA LEU A 66 0.88 -17.08 -9.09
C LEU A 66 1.00 -15.72 -9.80
N CYS A 67 1.63 -14.73 -9.17
CA CYS A 67 2.04 -13.50 -9.83
C CYS A 67 3.48 -13.52 -10.31
N TYR A 68 4.22 -14.63 -10.10
CA TYR A 68 5.59 -14.86 -10.58
C TYR A 68 6.54 -13.69 -10.31
N GLY A 69 6.41 -13.07 -9.12
CA GLY A 69 7.25 -11.96 -8.71
C GLY A 69 7.03 -10.66 -9.50
N GLN A 70 5.81 -10.39 -9.96
CA GLN A 70 5.42 -9.12 -10.59
C GLN A 70 5.86 -7.90 -9.77
N SER A 71 6.48 -6.91 -10.41
CA SER A 71 6.83 -5.62 -9.79
C SER A 71 5.58 -4.89 -9.28
N LEU A 72 5.70 -4.26 -8.13
CA LEU A 72 4.63 -3.51 -7.47
C LEU A 72 4.81 -2.01 -7.62
N LEU A 73 3.76 -1.24 -7.32
CA LEU A 73 3.81 0.21 -7.18
C LEU A 73 3.31 0.63 -5.80
N PRO A 74 3.88 1.67 -5.19
CA PRO A 74 3.33 2.24 -3.96
C PRO A 74 1.96 2.88 -4.23
N LEU A 75 1.07 2.77 -3.25
CA LEU A 75 -0.27 3.35 -3.28
C LEU A 75 -0.71 3.69 -1.85
N GLY A 76 -1.31 4.86 -1.69
CA GLY A 76 -1.96 5.30 -0.45
C GLY A 76 -3.42 4.85 -0.40
N LEU A 77 -3.87 4.37 0.76
CA LEU A 77 -5.30 4.08 0.99
C LEU A 77 -6.14 5.32 1.35
N SER A 78 -5.47 6.43 1.61
CA SER A 78 -6.05 7.72 1.94
C SER A 78 -5.08 8.81 1.46
N ASP A 79 -5.63 9.93 1.01
CA ASP A 79 -4.87 11.13 0.65
C ASP A 79 -4.71 12.08 1.85
N ILE A 80 -5.28 11.72 3.01
CA ILE A 80 -5.15 12.44 4.27
C ILE A 80 -4.01 11.82 5.07
N ALA A 81 -3.05 12.66 5.47
CA ALA A 81 -1.90 12.22 6.24
C ALA A 81 -2.26 11.66 7.62
N TYR A 82 -1.34 10.86 8.17
CA TYR A 82 -1.41 10.18 9.46
C TYR A 82 -2.56 9.17 9.61
N GLN A 83 -3.23 8.80 8.51
CA GLN A 83 -4.31 7.80 8.56
C GLN A 83 -3.81 6.37 8.39
N LYS A 84 -3.08 6.10 7.29
CA LYS A 84 -2.67 4.74 6.92
C LYS A 84 -1.31 4.77 6.24
N ALA A 85 -0.47 3.81 6.61
CA ALA A 85 0.80 3.61 5.93
C ALA A 85 0.61 3.16 4.46
N VAL A 86 1.66 3.37 3.67
CA VAL A 86 1.73 3.01 2.25
C VAL A 86 1.52 1.51 2.04
N LYS A 87 0.79 1.19 0.97
CA LYS A 87 0.59 -0.18 0.46
C LYS A 87 1.23 -0.32 -0.91
N LEU A 88 1.33 -1.56 -1.37
CA LEU A 88 1.91 -1.90 -2.66
C LEU A 88 0.84 -2.55 -3.54
N TYR A 89 0.52 -1.89 -4.65
CA TYR A 89 -0.42 -2.35 -5.65
C TYR A 89 0.26 -3.27 -6.67
N CYS A 90 -0.38 -4.41 -6.93
CA CYS A 90 0.04 -5.33 -7.98
C CYS A 90 -0.86 -5.20 -9.22
N PRO A 91 -0.33 -4.84 -10.39
CA PRO A 91 -1.16 -4.74 -11.60
C PRO A 91 -1.58 -6.08 -12.18
N ARG A 92 -0.97 -7.19 -11.76
CA ARG A 92 -1.29 -8.54 -12.25
C ARG A 92 -2.49 -9.17 -11.56
N CYS A 93 -2.55 -9.10 -10.23
CA CYS A 93 -3.67 -9.61 -9.44
C CYS A 93 -4.64 -8.52 -8.95
N GLU A 94 -4.32 -7.25 -9.18
CA GLU A 94 -5.15 -6.09 -8.85
C GLU A 94 -5.47 -5.97 -7.37
N ASP A 95 -4.52 -6.36 -6.52
CA ASP A 95 -4.68 -6.41 -5.08
C ASP A 95 -3.54 -5.66 -4.38
N LEU A 96 -3.78 -5.29 -3.12
CA LEU A 96 -2.91 -4.48 -2.29
C LEU A 96 -2.19 -5.30 -1.23
N TYR A 97 -0.90 -5.03 -1.09
CA TYR A 97 -0.01 -5.74 -0.17
C TYR A 97 0.67 -4.78 0.79
N SER A 98 0.96 -5.25 1.99
CA SER A 98 1.82 -4.50 2.92
C SER A 98 3.29 -4.67 2.51
N PRO A 99 4.12 -3.61 2.56
CA PRO A 99 5.56 -3.73 2.40
C PRO A 99 6.16 -4.75 3.38
N LYS A 100 7.14 -5.54 2.92
CA LYS A 100 7.78 -6.57 3.76
C LYS A 100 8.65 -5.99 4.88
N SER A 101 9.30 -4.86 4.62
CA SER A 101 10.17 -4.19 5.59
C SER A 101 9.37 -3.23 6.45
N SER A 102 9.56 -3.30 7.76
CA SER A 102 8.96 -2.36 8.73
C SER A 102 9.31 -0.90 8.42
N ARG A 103 10.53 -0.64 7.92
CA ARG A 103 10.99 0.70 7.49
C ARG A 103 10.10 1.30 6.40
N HIS A 104 9.65 0.48 5.44
CA HIS A 104 8.76 0.95 4.38
C HIS A 104 7.29 0.93 4.82
N GLY A 105 6.94 0.06 5.78
CA GLY A 105 5.61 -0.04 6.37
C GLY A 105 5.25 1.10 7.33
N SER A 106 6.21 1.94 7.74
CA SER A 106 5.97 3.14 8.56
C SER A 106 5.81 4.42 7.73
N ILE A 107 6.05 4.37 6.42
CA ILE A 107 5.89 5.54 5.54
C ILE A 107 4.39 5.80 5.31
N ASP A 108 3.97 7.05 5.42
CA ASP A 108 2.60 7.47 5.18
C ASP A 108 2.17 7.22 3.72
N GLY A 109 1.00 6.60 3.53
CA GLY A 109 0.43 6.35 2.21
C GLY A 109 0.02 7.64 1.49
N ALA A 110 -0.33 8.69 2.22
CA ALA A 110 -0.72 9.98 1.65
C ALA A 110 0.40 10.60 0.80
N TYR A 111 1.67 10.23 1.04
CA TYR A 111 2.82 10.72 0.28
C TYR A 111 2.92 10.15 -1.15
N PHE A 112 2.14 9.11 -1.46
CA PHE A 112 2.00 8.57 -2.81
C PHE A 112 0.61 8.82 -3.39
N GLY A 113 -0.38 8.94 -2.51
CA GLY A 113 -1.78 9.13 -2.85
C GLY A 113 -2.45 7.87 -3.38
N SER A 114 -3.76 7.94 -3.49
CA SER A 114 -4.63 6.86 -3.98
C SER A 114 -4.58 6.69 -5.49
N THR A 115 -4.22 7.75 -6.22
CA THR A 115 -4.38 7.82 -7.68
C THR A 115 -3.13 7.37 -8.47
N PHE A 116 -1.94 7.56 -7.92
CA PHE A 116 -0.67 7.43 -8.64
C PHE A 116 -0.50 6.11 -9.42
N ALA A 117 -0.72 4.96 -8.78
CA ALA A 117 -0.51 3.67 -9.43
C ALA A 117 -1.47 3.45 -10.62
N HIS A 118 -2.73 3.87 -10.47
CA HIS A 118 -3.74 3.77 -11.53
C HIS A 118 -3.43 4.71 -12.70
N MET A 119 -3.05 5.95 -12.39
CA MET A 119 -2.68 6.94 -13.41
C MET A 119 -1.46 6.51 -14.23
N LEU A 120 -0.47 5.89 -13.59
CA LEU A 120 0.71 5.37 -14.29
C LEU A 120 0.33 4.34 -15.36
N PHE A 121 -0.60 3.41 -15.07
CA PHE A 121 -1.03 2.44 -16.07
C PHE A 121 -1.97 3.01 -17.13
N MET A 122 -2.71 4.10 -16.84
CA MET A 122 -3.46 4.82 -17.85
C MET A 122 -2.53 5.51 -18.87
N VAL A 123 -1.42 6.09 -18.40
CA VAL A 123 -0.43 6.75 -19.28
C VAL A 123 0.47 5.74 -20.00
N TYR A 124 0.80 4.61 -19.37
CA TYR A 124 1.66 3.56 -19.91
C TYR A 124 0.94 2.20 -19.98
N PRO A 125 -0.07 2.03 -20.86
CA PRO A 125 -0.86 0.80 -20.93
C PRO A 125 -0.04 -0.43 -21.30
N GLY A 126 1.07 -0.26 -22.05
CA GLY A 126 2.00 -1.35 -22.38
C GLY A 126 2.73 -1.97 -21.18
N MET A 127 2.62 -1.38 -19.99
CA MET A 127 3.20 -1.92 -18.75
C MET A 127 2.24 -2.80 -17.96
N ILE A 128 0.98 -2.92 -18.39
CA ILE A 128 -0.01 -3.76 -17.73
C ILE A 128 0.30 -5.23 -18.06
N PRO A 129 0.63 -6.07 -17.07
CA PRO A 129 0.92 -7.48 -17.31
C PRO A 129 -0.35 -8.26 -17.61
N SER A 130 -0.21 -9.41 -18.28
CA SER A 130 -1.29 -10.38 -18.43
C SER A 130 -1.81 -10.83 -17.06
N LYS A 131 -3.14 -10.85 -16.91
CA LYS A 131 -3.78 -11.25 -15.65
C LYS A 131 -3.50 -12.73 -15.35
N SER A 132 -3.32 -13.06 -14.07
CA SER A 132 -3.17 -14.47 -13.67
C SER A 132 -4.52 -15.17 -13.73
N VAL A 133 -4.72 -16.07 -14.70
CA VAL A 133 -5.93 -16.92 -14.78
C VAL A 133 -5.86 -18.06 -13.77
N GLU A 134 -4.65 -18.51 -13.45
CA GLU A 134 -4.43 -19.62 -12.54
C GLU A 134 -4.79 -19.26 -11.09
N ARG A 135 -5.46 -20.21 -10.42
CA ARG A 135 -5.79 -20.17 -9.00
C ARG A 135 -5.37 -21.49 -8.37
N ILE A 136 -4.80 -21.42 -7.17
CA ILE A 136 -4.45 -22.62 -6.41
C ILE A 136 -5.73 -23.37 -6.09
N ARG A 137 -5.83 -24.61 -6.57
CA ARG A 137 -6.91 -25.53 -6.17
C ARG A 137 -6.41 -26.37 -5.00
N PRO A 138 -7.04 -26.29 -3.81
CA PRO A 138 -6.62 -27.07 -2.66
C PRO A 138 -6.80 -28.57 -2.96
N ARG A 139 -5.76 -29.36 -2.66
CA ARG A 139 -5.75 -30.81 -2.84
C ARG A 139 -5.32 -31.49 -1.54
N ILE A 140 -5.95 -32.62 -1.21
CA ILE A 140 -5.59 -33.48 -0.08
C ILE A 140 -5.30 -34.85 -0.68
N PHE A 141 -4.09 -35.38 -0.47
CA PHE A 141 -3.60 -36.62 -1.09
C PHE A 141 -3.79 -36.66 -2.62
N GLY A 142 -3.63 -35.51 -3.30
CA GLY A 142 -3.80 -35.39 -4.76
C GLY A 142 -5.24 -35.15 -5.22
N PHE A 143 -6.24 -35.45 -4.40
CA PHE A 143 -7.66 -35.24 -4.70
C PHE A 143 -8.06 -33.79 -4.47
N GLN A 144 -8.82 -33.20 -5.41
CA GLN A 144 -9.36 -31.85 -5.23
C GLN A 144 -10.39 -31.86 -4.10
N VAL A 145 -10.33 -30.88 -3.21
CA VAL A 145 -11.34 -30.74 -2.15
C VAL A 145 -12.68 -30.41 -2.79
N HIS A 146 -13.69 -31.25 -2.53
CA HIS A 146 -15.03 -31.12 -3.10
C HIS A 146 -15.70 -29.80 -2.68
N GLU A 147 -16.49 -29.20 -3.58
CA GLU A 147 -17.22 -27.95 -3.35
C GLU A 147 -18.11 -28.01 -2.10
N HIS A 148 -18.75 -29.16 -1.86
CA HIS A 148 -19.61 -29.38 -0.69
C HIS A 148 -18.87 -29.18 0.65
N ALA A 149 -17.59 -29.57 0.73
CA ALA A 149 -16.78 -29.36 1.92
C ALA A 149 -16.50 -27.86 2.17
N LYS A 150 -16.44 -27.03 1.11
CA LYS A 150 -16.36 -25.57 1.26
C LYS A 150 -17.67 -25.00 1.77
N LEU A 151 -18.81 -25.47 1.24
CA LEU A 151 -20.14 -25.01 1.63
C LEU A 151 -20.43 -25.32 3.11
N LEU A 152 -20.11 -26.53 3.56
CA LEU A 152 -20.26 -26.94 4.97
C LEU A 152 -19.46 -26.03 5.91
N ARG A 153 -18.18 -25.76 5.62
CA ARG A 153 -17.36 -24.84 6.41
C ARG A 153 -17.96 -23.43 6.50
N TRP A 154 -18.57 -22.96 5.42
CA TRP A 154 -19.26 -21.66 5.41
C TRP A 154 -20.53 -21.69 6.28
N GLN A 155 -21.35 -22.75 6.15
CA GLN A 155 -22.55 -22.93 6.96
C GLN A 155 -22.23 -23.04 8.46
N GLU A 156 -21.19 -23.78 8.84
CA GLU A 156 -20.72 -23.88 10.23
C GLU A 156 -20.27 -22.52 10.76
N LYS A 157 -19.53 -21.75 9.96
CA LYS A 157 -19.08 -20.41 10.36
C LYS A 157 -20.25 -19.44 10.57
N ILE A 158 -21.31 -19.55 9.76
CA ILE A 158 -22.54 -18.77 9.96
C ILE A 158 -23.27 -19.21 11.22
N ARG A 159 -23.44 -20.53 11.42
CA ARG A 159 -24.04 -21.08 12.65
C ARG A 159 -23.32 -20.58 13.89
N ASP A 160 -21.99 -20.63 13.92
CA ASP A 160 -21.18 -20.16 15.05
C ASP A 160 -21.35 -18.66 15.30
N GLN A 161 -21.52 -17.86 14.24
CA GLN A 161 -21.85 -16.44 14.36
C GLN A 161 -23.24 -16.20 14.95
N CYS A 162 -24.24 -16.96 14.53
CA CYS A 162 -25.60 -16.90 15.09
C CYS A 162 -25.58 -17.29 16.58
N VAL A 163 -24.96 -18.42 16.93
CA VAL A 163 -24.84 -18.88 18.33
C VAL A 163 -24.12 -17.83 19.19
N ARG A 164 -23.05 -17.20 18.68
CA ARG A 164 -22.36 -16.10 19.40
C ARG A 164 -23.23 -14.86 19.57
N LYS A 165 -24.10 -14.53 18.61
CA LYS A 165 -25.06 -13.44 18.74
C LYS A 165 -26.11 -13.78 19.80
N ASP A 166 -26.70 -14.97 19.74
CA ASP A 166 -27.69 -15.42 20.72
C ASP A 166 -27.09 -15.48 22.13
N SER A 167 -25.85 -15.95 22.27
CA SER A 167 -25.12 -15.97 23.55
C SER A 167 -24.86 -14.56 24.11
N LYS A 168 -24.79 -13.53 23.27
CA LYS A 168 -24.66 -12.13 23.70
C LYS A 168 -26.01 -11.50 24.02
N VAL A 169 -27.08 -11.89 23.32
CA VAL A 169 -28.46 -11.49 23.63
C VAL A 169 -28.92 -12.07 24.97
N VAL A 170 -28.52 -13.30 25.29
CA VAL A 170 -28.79 -13.94 26.58
C VAL A 170 -27.94 -13.35 27.72
N LYS A 171 -26.86 -12.61 27.41
CA LYS A 171 -25.89 -12.07 28.39
C LYS A 171 -25.84 -10.54 28.50
N GLY A 172 -26.92 -9.81 28.19
CA GLY A 172 -27.02 -8.44 28.70
C GLY A 172 -28.33 -7.71 28.47
N PRO A 173 -28.60 -6.65 29.25
CA PRO A 173 -27.91 -6.24 30.49
C PRO A 173 -28.29 -7.09 31.71
#